data_AF-A0AA51ML03-F1
#
_entry.id   AF-A0AA51ML03-F1
#
_cell.length_a   1.000
_cell.length_b   1.000
_cell.length_c   1.000
_cell.angle_alpha   90.00
_cell.angle_beta   90.00
_cell.angle_gamma   90.00
#
_symmetry.space_group_name_H-M   'P 1'
#
loop_
_entity.id
_entity.type
_entity.pdbx_description
1 polymer ?
#
loop_
_entity_poly.entity_id
_entity_poly.type
_entity_poly.pdbx_seq_one_letter_code
_entity_poly.pdbx_strand_id
1 'polypeptide(L)'
;MSVSNRVLLVEGEGDKEFIQRLICTLKLDIKIMPETPRDICNTQSDGIDVLRTRALPFVLDRIRTENITHLGIIIDADSSNDGYGFEKRRKQITDILIARGYKIPAFTANINQGEIFPTNKEDWSPIGLWIMPTHSTDGMLEDLLLDNLNNSSQQSLLSKADAVISDLGDLRTFKDTHLSKARLSTLLAWQKKPGTSAGKAYQAGVFAADSAALTAFTLWLQAVFQ
;
A
#
# COMPACT_ATOMS: atom_id res chain seq x y z
N MET A 1 2.37 -20.05 -19.66
CA MET A 1 1.37 -19.19 -19.00
C MET A 1 1.66 -17.77 -19.46
N SER A 2 0.70 -17.06 -20.05
CA SER A 2 0.94 -15.67 -20.47
C SER A 2 1.23 -14.83 -19.23
N VAL A 3 2.26 -14.00 -19.28
CA VAL A 3 2.55 -13.01 -18.24
C VAL A 3 1.35 -12.06 -18.15
N SER A 4 0.86 -11.78 -16.95
CA SER A 4 -0.25 -10.84 -16.78
C SER A 4 0.16 -9.44 -17.20
N ASN A 5 -0.68 -8.79 -18.01
CA ASN A 5 -0.46 -7.41 -18.47
C ASN A 5 -1.07 -6.36 -17.51
N ARG A 6 -1.46 -6.79 -16.32
CA ARG A 6 -2.02 -5.96 -15.25
C ARG A 6 -0.93 -5.79 -14.20
N VAL A 7 -0.44 -4.57 -14.02
CA VAL A 7 0.73 -4.29 -13.20
C VAL A 7 0.33 -3.47 -11.96
N LEU A 8 0.82 -3.86 -10.80
CA LEU A 8 0.66 -3.11 -9.55
C LEU A 8 2.01 -2.74 -8.97
N LEU A 9 2.24 -1.45 -8.72
CA LEU A 9 3.42 -0.95 -8.03
C LEU A 9 3.13 -0.84 -6.54
N VAL A 10 4.02 -1.40 -5.72
CA VAL A 10 3.93 -1.36 -4.25
C VAL A 10 5.28 -0.92 -3.69
N GLU A 11 5.24 -0.12 -2.63
CA GLU A 11 6.41 0.53 -2.05
C GLU A 11 7.36 -0.43 -1.29
N GLY A 12 6.83 -1.24 -0.37
CA GLY A 12 7.63 -2.11 0.50
C GLY A 12 7.39 -3.62 0.32
N GLU A 13 8.33 -4.44 0.78
CA GLU A 13 8.20 -5.91 0.77
C GLU A 13 7.11 -6.39 1.74
N GLY A 14 6.94 -5.72 2.89
CA GLY A 14 5.87 -6.02 3.85
C GLY A 14 4.49 -5.83 3.23
N ASP A 15 4.30 -4.71 2.54
CA ASP A 15 3.07 -4.41 1.81
C ASP A 15 2.85 -5.42 0.70
N LYS A 16 3.89 -5.74 -0.08
CA LYS A 16 3.82 -6.72 -1.16
C LYS A 16 3.29 -8.07 -0.67
N GLU A 17 3.75 -8.59 0.47
CA GLU A 17 3.24 -9.88 0.97
C GLU A 17 1.74 -9.80 1.32
N PHE A 18 1.31 -8.72 2.00
CA PHE A 18 -0.09 -8.51 2.33
C PHE A 18 -0.95 -8.35 1.08
N ILE A 19 -0.55 -7.48 0.15
CA ILE A 19 -1.25 -7.21 -1.10
C ILE A 19 -1.31 -8.46 -1.99
N GLN A 20 -0.24 -9.25 -2.07
CA GLN A 20 -0.25 -10.49 -2.83
C GLN A 20 -1.28 -11.49 -2.27
N ARG A 21 -1.37 -11.61 -0.94
CA ARG A 21 -2.41 -12.43 -0.29
C ARG A 21 -3.81 -11.89 -0.57
N LEU A 22 -3.98 -10.57 -0.56
CA LEU A 22 -5.25 -9.92 -0.86
C LEU A 22 -5.68 -10.18 -2.32
N ILE A 23 -4.78 -10.01 -3.28
CA ILE A 23 -4.98 -10.30 -4.71
C ILE A 23 -5.40 -11.76 -4.92
N CYS A 24 -4.73 -12.71 -4.25
CA CYS A 24 -5.11 -14.13 -4.30
C CYS A 24 -6.53 -14.36 -3.76
N THR A 25 -6.91 -13.72 -2.65
CA THR A 25 -8.25 -13.79 -2.06
C THR A 25 -9.31 -13.22 -3.02
N LEU A 26 -9.01 -12.10 -3.66
CA LEU A 26 -9.89 -11.43 -4.63
C LEU A 26 -9.89 -12.09 -6.03
N LYS A 27 -9.03 -13.10 -6.25
CA LYS A 27 -8.85 -13.81 -7.53
C LYS A 27 -8.54 -12.87 -8.70
N LEU A 28 -7.75 -11.83 -8.44
CA LEU A 28 -7.31 -10.89 -9.45
C LEU A 28 -6.04 -11.43 -10.14
N ASP A 29 -6.00 -11.33 -11.47
CA ASP A 29 -4.78 -11.59 -12.24
C ASP A 29 -3.96 -10.31 -12.33
N ILE A 30 -3.00 -10.15 -11.41
CA ILE A 30 -2.17 -8.95 -11.27
C ILE A 30 -0.71 -9.38 -11.04
N LYS A 31 0.21 -8.72 -11.73
CA LYS A 31 1.66 -8.81 -11.49
C LYS A 31 2.12 -7.62 -10.64
N ILE A 32 2.64 -7.88 -9.44
CA ILE A 32 3.29 -6.84 -8.64
C ILE A 32 4.68 -6.55 -9.22
N MET A 33 5.00 -5.29 -9.47
CA MET A 33 6.30 -4.83 -9.95
C MET A 33 6.86 -3.68 -9.08
N PRO A 34 8.18 -3.50 -9.05
CA PRO A 34 9.18 -4.49 -9.42
C PRO A 34 9.13 -5.69 -8.46
N GLU A 35 9.87 -6.77 -8.75
CA GLU A 35 9.97 -7.88 -7.79
C GLU A 35 10.44 -7.38 -6.40
N THR A 36 11.16 -6.26 -6.34
CA THR A 36 11.10 -5.13 -5.38
C THR A 36 12.17 -4.11 -5.82
N PRO A 37 12.18 -2.88 -5.30
CA PRO A 37 13.30 -1.94 -5.44
C PRO A 37 14.71 -2.55 -5.20
N ARG A 38 14.81 -3.55 -4.31
CA ARG A 38 16.06 -4.29 -4.04
C ARG A 38 16.57 -5.04 -5.26
N ASP A 39 15.68 -5.58 -6.09
CA ASP A 39 16.03 -6.36 -7.29
C ASP A 39 16.48 -5.48 -8.47
N ILE A 40 16.10 -4.19 -8.48
CA ILE A 40 16.49 -3.24 -9.53
C ILE A 40 17.84 -2.57 -9.22
N CYS A 41 18.19 -2.35 -7.95
CA CYS A 41 19.29 -1.42 -7.64
C CYS A 41 20.36 -1.89 -6.65
N ASN A 42 20.25 -3.01 -5.91
CA ASN A 42 21.26 -3.36 -4.88
C ASN A 42 21.59 -2.19 -3.91
N THR A 43 20.70 -1.20 -3.74
CA THR A 43 20.93 -0.02 -2.91
C THR A 43 20.15 -0.11 -1.61
N GLN A 44 20.80 0.24 -0.50
CA GLN A 44 20.21 0.30 0.84
C GLN A 44 19.23 1.48 1.06
N SER A 45 18.79 2.20 0.01
CA SER A 45 17.87 3.34 0.21
C SER A 45 16.42 2.88 0.24
N ASP A 46 15.72 3.32 1.29
CA ASP A 46 14.33 2.99 1.60
C ASP A 46 13.33 3.33 0.48
N GLY A 47 12.29 2.50 0.36
CA GLY A 47 11.56 2.16 -0.88
C GLY A 47 10.83 3.27 -1.64
N ILE A 48 10.60 4.44 -1.04
CA ILE A 48 9.73 5.48 -1.62
C ILE A 48 10.38 6.19 -2.79
N ASP A 49 11.63 6.59 -2.62
CA ASP A 49 12.35 7.26 -3.69
C ASP A 49 12.57 6.32 -4.86
N VAL A 50 12.73 5.01 -4.62
CA VAL A 50 12.91 4.05 -5.71
C VAL A 50 11.61 3.84 -6.50
N LEU A 51 10.46 3.73 -5.84
CA LEU A 51 9.18 3.60 -6.55
C LEU A 51 8.94 4.81 -7.45
N ARG A 52 9.07 6.01 -6.90
CA ARG A 52 8.78 7.26 -7.60
C ARG A 52 9.82 7.62 -8.66
N THR A 53 11.11 7.47 -8.37
CA THR A 53 12.18 7.93 -9.27
C THR A 53 12.62 6.89 -10.29
N ARG A 54 12.32 5.60 -10.03
CA ARG A 54 12.75 4.51 -10.92
C ARG A 54 11.60 3.63 -11.37
N ALA A 55 10.89 2.97 -10.46
CA ALA A 55 9.91 1.95 -10.84
C ALA A 55 8.75 2.53 -11.68
N LEU A 56 8.15 3.62 -11.21
CA LEU A 56 7.03 4.27 -11.91
C LEU A 56 7.48 4.80 -13.29
N PRO A 57 8.53 5.64 -13.43
CA PRO A 57 9.02 6.04 -14.74
C PRO A 57 9.33 4.87 -15.68
N PHE A 58 9.98 3.82 -15.16
CA PHE A 58 10.35 2.62 -15.91
C PHE A 58 9.12 1.87 -16.45
N VAL A 59 8.09 1.67 -15.63
CA VAL A 59 6.86 1.02 -16.07
C VAL A 59 6.08 1.91 -17.04
N LEU A 60 6.00 3.21 -16.78
CA LEU A 60 5.34 4.16 -17.69
C LEU A 60 5.98 4.17 -19.09
N ASP A 61 7.30 4.01 -19.20
CA ASP A 61 8.02 3.92 -20.48
C ASP A 61 7.72 2.61 -21.23
N ARG A 62 7.28 1.57 -20.50
CA ARG A 62 7.03 0.21 -21.01
C ARG A 62 5.56 -0.10 -21.24
N ILE A 63 4.64 0.77 -20.84
CA ILE A 63 3.18 0.56 -20.99
C ILE A 63 2.83 0.04 -22.39
N ARG A 64 3.36 0.70 -23.42
CA ARG A 64 3.09 0.32 -24.82
C ARG A 64 3.85 -0.93 -25.25
N THR A 65 5.15 -0.99 -24.97
CA THR A 65 6.02 -2.06 -25.48
C THR A 65 5.69 -3.41 -24.85
N GLU A 66 5.21 -3.42 -23.60
CA GLU A 66 4.81 -4.64 -22.88
C GLU A 66 3.28 -4.83 -22.88
N ASN A 67 2.53 -4.00 -23.61
CA ASN A 67 1.07 -4.04 -23.70
C ASN A 67 0.39 -4.09 -22.32
N ILE A 68 0.89 -3.30 -21.37
CA ILE A 68 0.32 -3.17 -20.02
C ILE A 68 -1.07 -2.58 -20.19
N THR A 69 -2.10 -3.29 -19.74
CA THR A 69 -3.50 -2.92 -19.92
C THR A 69 -4.07 -2.20 -18.71
N HIS A 70 -3.50 -2.42 -17.52
CA HIS A 70 -3.91 -1.78 -16.28
C HIS A 70 -2.67 -1.54 -15.41
N LEU A 71 -2.58 -0.35 -14.81
CA LEU A 71 -1.51 0.01 -13.88
C LEU A 71 -2.11 0.55 -12.59
N GLY A 72 -1.80 -0.07 -11.47
CA GLY A 72 -2.11 0.43 -10.13
C GLY A 72 -0.85 0.85 -9.38
N ILE A 73 -0.98 1.79 -8.46
CA ILE A 73 0.09 2.28 -7.60
C ILE A 73 -0.44 2.30 -6.17
N ILE A 74 0.29 1.69 -5.23
CA ILE A 74 0.05 1.76 -3.79
C ILE A 74 1.32 2.30 -3.14
N ILE A 75 1.16 3.35 -2.33
CA ILE A 75 2.22 3.96 -1.53
C ILE A 75 1.72 4.30 -0.13
N ASP A 76 2.63 4.40 0.83
CA ASP A 76 2.32 4.95 2.14
C ASP A 76 2.23 6.49 2.08
N ALA A 77 1.30 7.06 2.83
CA ALA A 77 1.28 8.51 3.03
C ALA A 77 2.48 8.97 3.87
N ASP A 78 2.94 8.12 4.79
CA ASP A 78 3.77 8.49 5.94
C ASP A 78 3.13 9.64 6.74
N SER A 79 3.93 10.32 7.56
CA SER A 79 3.48 11.48 8.33
C SER A 79 3.83 12.80 7.65
N SER A 80 2.88 13.73 7.62
CA SER A 80 3.13 15.14 7.30
C SER A 80 4.16 15.79 8.23
N ASN A 81 4.27 15.33 9.49
CA ASN A 81 5.27 15.82 10.44
C ASN A 81 6.71 15.50 10.02
N ASP A 82 6.91 14.43 9.26
CA ASP A 82 8.22 14.04 8.70
C ASP A 82 8.48 14.70 7.34
N GLY A 83 7.68 15.70 7.00
CA GLY A 83 7.71 16.36 5.71
C GLY A 83 7.13 15.50 4.59
N TYR A 84 6.31 14.49 4.89
CA TYR A 84 5.58 13.68 3.91
C TYR A 84 4.06 13.91 4.00
N GLY A 85 3.26 12.87 4.07
CA GLY A 85 1.80 12.94 4.18
C GLY A 85 1.06 12.81 2.85
N PHE A 86 -0.24 12.56 2.97
CA PHE A 86 -1.14 12.25 1.87
C PHE A 86 -1.03 13.25 0.72
N GLU A 87 -1.20 14.54 1.02
CA GLU A 87 -1.20 15.62 0.01
C GLU A 87 0.12 15.67 -0.76
N LYS A 88 1.25 15.56 -0.05
CA LYS A 88 2.57 15.60 -0.67
C LYS A 88 2.81 14.37 -1.54
N ARG A 89 2.45 13.18 -1.05
CA ARG A 89 2.58 11.91 -1.78
C ARG A 89 1.73 11.90 -3.03
N ARG A 90 0.48 12.33 -2.91
CA ARG A 90 -0.43 12.51 -4.05
C ARG A 90 0.16 13.48 -5.07
N LYS A 91 0.63 14.64 -4.63
CA LYS A 91 1.26 15.63 -5.52
C LYS A 91 2.47 15.06 -6.25
N GLN A 92 3.34 14.34 -5.55
CA GLN A 92 4.54 13.73 -6.13
C GLN A 92 4.22 12.73 -7.25
N ILE A 93 3.22 11.88 -7.06
CA ILE A 93 2.80 10.92 -8.10
C ILE A 93 2.11 11.65 -9.25
N THR A 94 1.15 12.53 -8.94
CA THR A 94 0.38 13.25 -9.97
C THR A 94 1.26 14.15 -10.84
N ASP A 95 2.29 14.80 -10.29
CA ASP A 95 3.25 15.60 -11.07
C ASP A 95 3.99 14.72 -12.12
N ILE A 96 4.34 13.48 -11.77
CA ILE A 96 4.95 12.52 -12.73
C ILE A 96 3.95 12.14 -13.82
N LEU A 97 2.72 11.83 -13.44
CA LEU A 97 1.67 11.44 -14.38
C LEU A 97 1.33 12.58 -15.35
N ILE A 98 1.24 13.81 -14.86
CA ILE A 98 1.04 15.03 -15.68
C ILE A 98 2.17 15.17 -16.70
N ALA A 99 3.43 15.01 -16.28
CA ALA A 99 4.58 15.09 -17.18
C ALA A 99 4.55 14.02 -18.30
N ARG A 100 3.82 12.92 -18.11
CA ARG A 100 3.61 11.86 -19.11
C ARG A 100 2.32 12.04 -19.93
N GLY A 101 1.52 13.06 -19.62
CA GLY A 101 0.30 13.43 -20.36
C GLY A 101 -0.99 12.78 -19.85
N TYR A 102 -0.99 12.28 -18.61
CA TYR A 102 -2.23 11.86 -17.93
C TYR A 102 -3.05 13.05 -17.48
N LYS A 103 -4.36 12.87 -17.42
CA LYS A 103 -5.28 13.87 -16.88
C LYS A 103 -5.55 13.58 -15.41
N ILE A 104 -5.23 14.55 -14.58
CA ILE A 104 -5.53 14.50 -13.15
C ILE A 104 -6.80 15.33 -12.92
N PRO A 105 -7.95 14.70 -12.64
CA PRO A 105 -9.16 15.44 -12.35
C PRO A 105 -8.98 16.29 -11.08
N ALA A 106 -9.78 17.35 -10.95
CA ALA A 106 -9.79 18.14 -9.73
C ALA A 106 -10.14 17.24 -8.54
N PHE A 107 -9.36 17.35 -7.48
CA PHE A 107 -9.58 16.58 -6.26
C PHE A 107 -10.94 16.96 -5.66
N THR A 108 -11.79 15.97 -5.39
CA THR A 108 -13.08 16.19 -4.73
C THR A 108 -13.01 15.71 -3.29
N ALA A 109 -13.73 16.36 -2.37
CA ALA A 109 -13.54 16.19 -0.92
C ALA A 109 -13.97 14.81 -0.34
N ASN A 110 -14.43 13.85 -1.15
CA ASN A 110 -14.99 12.56 -0.70
C ASN A 110 -14.20 11.34 -1.22
N ILE A 111 -12.88 11.44 -1.35
CA ILE A 111 -12.08 10.37 -1.97
C ILE A 111 -11.56 9.42 -0.88
N ASN A 112 -12.47 8.61 -0.33
CA ASN A 112 -12.07 7.42 0.46
C ASN A 112 -12.01 6.17 -0.43
N GLN A 113 -12.07 6.32 -1.75
CA GLN A 113 -12.25 5.22 -2.72
C GLN A 113 -11.05 5.06 -3.66
N GLY A 114 -9.92 5.73 -3.37
CA GLY A 114 -8.79 5.80 -4.30
C GLY A 114 -9.09 6.64 -5.53
N GLU A 115 -8.09 6.78 -6.41
CA GLU A 115 -8.21 7.51 -7.66
C GLU A 115 -7.89 6.61 -8.86
N ILE A 116 -8.53 6.90 -10.00
CA ILE A 116 -8.24 6.29 -11.30
C ILE A 116 -8.10 7.43 -12.32
N PHE A 117 -6.89 7.57 -12.86
CA PHE A 117 -6.53 8.64 -13.79
C PHE A 117 -6.69 8.18 -15.24
N PRO A 118 -7.60 8.80 -16.00
CA PRO A 118 -7.77 8.48 -17.41
C PRO A 118 -6.67 9.13 -18.26
N THR A 119 -6.57 8.65 -19.49
CA THR A 119 -5.69 9.18 -20.53
C THR A 119 -6.48 9.44 -21.79
N ASN A 120 -6.11 10.49 -22.51
CA ASN A 120 -6.69 10.82 -23.81
C ASN A 120 -6.04 10.04 -24.97
N LYS A 121 -4.96 9.31 -24.69
CA LYS A 121 -4.23 8.56 -25.70
C LYS A 121 -4.90 7.19 -25.80
N GLU A 122 -5.47 6.86 -26.97
CA GLU A 122 -6.19 5.59 -27.21
C GLU A 122 -5.37 4.35 -26.83
N ASP A 123 -4.04 4.43 -26.95
CA ASP A 123 -3.12 3.32 -26.65
C ASP A 123 -2.64 3.25 -25.19
N TRP A 124 -3.12 4.11 -24.29
CA TRP A 124 -2.63 4.17 -22.91
C TRP A 124 -3.67 3.65 -21.92
N SER A 125 -3.20 2.91 -20.93
CA SER A 125 -4.04 2.41 -19.85
C SER A 125 -4.35 3.46 -18.79
N PRO A 126 -5.54 3.42 -18.17
CA PRO A 126 -5.81 4.20 -16.96
C PRO A 126 -4.86 3.78 -15.83
N ILE A 127 -4.56 4.73 -14.93
CA ILE A 127 -3.69 4.50 -13.78
C ILE A 127 -4.47 4.65 -12.49
N GLY A 128 -4.54 3.58 -11.71
CA GLY A 128 -5.04 3.63 -10.33
C GLY A 128 -3.98 4.15 -9.37
N LEU A 129 -4.38 4.99 -8.41
CA LEU A 129 -3.57 5.38 -7.25
C LEU A 129 -4.34 5.14 -5.95
N TRP A 130 -3.70 4.42 -5.04
CA TRP A 130 -4.08 4.32 -3.64
C TRP A 130 -2.93 4.81 -2.77
N ILE A 131 -3.28 5.53 -1.70
CA ILE A 131 -2.33 6.04 -0.72
C ILE A 131 -2.81 5.51 0.62
N MET A 132 -1.98 4.74 1.31
CA MET A 132 -2.34 4.21 2.62
C MET A 132 -2.50 5.33 3.65
N PRO A 133 -3.30 5.11 4.72
CA PRO A 133 -4.10 3.90 4.95
C PRO A 133 -5.45 3.90 4.23
N THR A 134 -6.06 5.07 4.06
CA THR A 134 -7.47 5.24 3.64
C THR A 134 -7.65 6.06 2.38
N HIS A 135 -6.54 6.50 1.78
CA HIS A 135 -6.49 7.46 0.67
C HIS A 135 -7.11 8.83 1.00
N SER A 136 -7.18 9.20 2.28
CA SER A 136 -7.55 10.55 2.71
C SER A 136 -6.82 11.03 3.97
N THR A 137 -6.03 10.16 4.61
CA THR A 137 -5.28 10.46 5.82
C THR A 137 -3.81 10.10 5.67
N ASP A 138 -2.99 10.66 6.56
CA ASP A 138 -1.62 10.24 6.75
C ASP A 138 -1.54 8.83 7.37
N GLY A 139 -0.40 8.15 7.19
CA GLY A 139 -0.13 6.82 7.73
C GLY A 139 0.38 5.81 6.70
N MET A 140 0.39 4.55 7.13
CA MET A 140 0.94 3.40 6.40
C MET A 140 -0.03 2.21 6.43
N LEU A 141 0.31 1.12 5.73
CA LEU A 141 -0.46 -0.12 5.77
C LEU A 141 -0.72 -0.60 7.21
N GLU A 142 0.26 -0.48 8.11
CA GLU A 142 0.09 -0.88 9.51
C GLU A 142 -1.07 -0.16 10.18
N ASP A 143 -1.28 1.12 9.90
CA ASP A 143 -2.37 1.90 10.49
C ASP A 143 -3.72 1.39 9.97
N LEU A 144 -3.82 1.12 8.66
CA LEU A 144 -5.01 0.50 8.05
C LEU A 144 -5.38 -0.82 8.77
N LEU A 145 -4.38 -1.65 9.09
CA LEU A 145 -4.63 -2.95 9.70
C LEU A 145 -4.96 -2.83 11.20
N LEU A 146 -4.25 -1.98 11.94
CA LEU A 146 -4.46 -1.78 13.37
C LEU A 146 -5.81 -1.12 13.67
N ASP A 147 -6.27 -0.21 12.81
CA ASP A 147 -7.57 0.46 12.96
C ASP A 147 -8.76 -0.45 12.62
N ASN A 148 -8.52 -1.57 11.93
CA ASN A 148 -9.56 -2.46 11.44
C ASN A 148 -9.42 -3.88 12.00
N LEU A 149 -9.20 -4.01 13.32
CA LEU A 149 -9.19 -5.31 14.02
C LEU A 149 -10.59 -5.92 14.14
N ASN A 150 -10.71 -7.24 14.00
CA ASN A 150 -12.00 -7.94 13.84
C ASN A 150 -12.86 -8.01 15.11
N ASN A 151 -12.26 -8.03 16.30
CA ASN A 151 -12.99 -8.26 17.55
C ASN A 151 -12.28 -7.74 18.79
N SER A 152 -13.07 -7.57 19.87
CA SER A 152 -12.63 -7.04 21.18
C SER A 152 -11.43 -7.76 21.78
N SER A 153 -11.25 -9.05 21.47
CA SER A 153 -10.08 -9.80 21.93
C SER A 153 -8.80 -9.36 21.22
N GLN A 154 -8.85 -9.08 19.92
CA GLN A 154 -7.71 -8.51 19.19
C GLN A 154 -7.41 -7.08 19.65
N GLN A 155 -8.42 -6.24 19.89
CA GLN A 155 -8.18 -4.92 20.47
C GLN A 155 -7.56 -5.00 21.87
N SER A 156 -8.04 -5.90 22.73
CA SER A 156 -7.45 -6.13 24.06
C SER A 156 -6.00 -6.63 23.99
N LEU A 157 -5.69 -7.45 23.00
CA LEU A 157 -4.33 -7.93 22.75
C LEU A 157 -3.41 -6.79 22.26
N LEU A 158 -3.90 -5.93 21.37
CA LEU A 158 -3.18 -4.74 20.93
C LEU A 158 -2.93 -3.78 22.10
N SER A 159 -3.91 -3.56 22.98
CA SER A 159 -3.71 -2.71 24.17
C SER A 159 -2.62 -3.25 25.09
N LYS A 160 -2.47 -4.58 25.22
CA LYS A 160 -1.34 -5.18 25.94
C LYS A 160 -0.01 -4.96 25.22
N ALA A 161 0.00 -5.03 23.88
CA ALA A 161 1.20 -4.75 23.09
C ALA A 161 1.61 -3.29 23.25
N ASP A 162 0.65 -2.37 23.22
CA ASP A 162 0.87 -0.94 23.40
C ASP A 162 1.44 -0.62 24.79
N ALA A 163 0.93 -1.26 25.84
CA ALA A 163 1.50 -1.13 27.19
C ALA A 163 2.96 -1.60 27.24
N VAL A 164 3.25 -2.80 26.71
CA VAL A 164 4.63 -3.33 26.68
C VAL A 164 5.56 -2.44 25.87
N ILE A 165 5.11 -1.95 24.71
CA ILE A 165 5.88 -1.04 23.85
C ILE A 165 6.16 0.29 24.56
N SER A 166 5.16 0.86 25.24
CA SER A 166 5.31 2.10 26.02
C SER A 166 6.29 1.92 27.18
N ASP A 167 6.30 0.74 27.81
CA ASP A 167 7.15 0.44 28.96
C ASP A 167 8.61 0.12 28.58
N LEU A 168 8.95 0.03 27.28
CA LEU A 168 10.32 -0.28 26.85
C LEU A 168 11.34 0.77 27.32
N GLY A 169 10.95 2.04 27.46
CA GLY A 169 11.86 3.12 27.83
C GLY A 169 13.14 3.11 26.98
N ASP A 170 14.31 3.12 27.64
CA ASP A 170 15.63 3.09 26.99
C ASP A 170 15.95 1.77 26.26
N LEU A 171 15.19 0.70 26.49
CA LEU A 171 15.35 -0.57 25.75
C LEU A 171 14.80 -0.48 24.32
N ARG A 172 14.05 0.58 24.00
CA ARG A 172 13.46 0.79 22.69
C ARG A 172 14.54 1.11 21.66
N THR A 173 14.68 0.26 20.65
CA THR A 173 15.67 0.40 19.57
C THR A 173 15.10 0.91 18.25
N PHE A 174 13.77 0.97 18.10
CA PHE A 174 13.09 1.45 16.89
C PHE A 174 12.67 2.92 17.01
N LYS A 175 12.68 3.64 15.89
CA LYS A 175 12.31 5.07 15.81
C LYS A 175 10.81 5.30 15.98
N ASP A 176 10.39 6.53 16.27
CA ASP A 176 8.95 6.92 16.34
C ASP A 176 8.20 6.65 15.05
N THR A 177 8.83 6.89 13.91
CA THR A 177 8.27 6.58 12.58
C THR A 177 8.01 5.09 12.36
N HIS A 178 8.58 4.20 13.17
CA HIS A 178 8.36 2.75 13.11
C HIS A 178 7.39 2.25 14.19
N LEU A 179 6.69 3.14 14.91
CA LEU A 179 5.79 2.74 15.99
C LEU A 179 4.67 1.81 15.50
N SER A 180 3.96 2.16 14.42
CA SER A 180 2.89 1.31 13.87
C SER A 180 3.42 -0.06 13.41
N LYS A 181 4.65 -0.11 12.87
CA LYS A 181 5.37 -1.35 12.53
C LYS A 181 5.67 -2.21 13.76
N ALA A 182 6.13 -1.60 14.85
CA ALA A 182 6.37 -2.30 16.10
C ALA A 182 5.07 -2.84 16.71
N ARG A 183 4.00 -2.04 16.71
CA ARG A 183 2.67 -2.42 17.20
C ARG A 183 2.11 -3.60 16.44
N LEU A 184 2.05 -3.51 15.10
CA LEU A 184 1.56 -4.61 14.25
C LEU A 184 2.42 -5.86 14.42
N SER A 185 3.74 -5.74 14.37
CA SER A 185 4.65 -6.90 14.50
C SER A 185 4.48 -7.60 15.84
N THR A 186 4.30 -6.86 16.94
CA THR A 186 4.09 -7.42 18.28
C THR A 186 2.73 -8.13 18.36
N LEU A 187 1.67 -7.51 17.85
CA LEU A 187 0.35 -8.13 17.78
C LEU A 187 0.39 -9.45 16.97
N LEU A 188 1.09 -9.44 15.83
CA LEU A 188 1.26 -10.60 14.96
C LEU A 188 2.10 -11.71 15.60
N ALA A 189 3.08 -11.36 16.43
CA ALA A 189 3.86 -12.31 17.22
C ALA A 189 3.02 -13.08 18.25
N TRP A 190 1.92 -12.50 18.72
CA TRP A 190 1.03 -13.10 19.72
C TRP A 190 -0.19 -13.81 19.14
N GLN A 191 -0.27 -13.94 17.81
CA GLN A 191 -1.33 -14.71 17.17
C GLN A 191 -1.14 -16.21 17.40
N LYS A 192 -2.20 -16.99 17.17
CA LYS A 192 -2.22 -18.46 17.33
C LYS A 192 -1.02 -19.16 16.70
N LYS A 193 -0.53 -18.65 15.56
CA LYS A 193 0.78 -19.00 15.00
C LYS A 193 1.69 -17.78 15.17
N PRO A 194 2.64 -17.81 16.11
CA PRO A 194 3.56 -16.70 16.33
C PRO A 194 4.33 -16.33 15.07
N GLY A 195 4.53 -15.03 14.85
CA GLY A 195 5.29 -14.50 13.72
C GLY A 195 4.59 -14.68 12.37
N THR A 196 3.25 -14.76 12.36
CA THR A 196 2.49 -14.80 11.10
C THR A 196 2.56 -13.44 10.40
N SER A 197 2.59 -13.43 9.07
CA SER A 197 2.57 -12.19 8.29
C SER A 197 1.18 -11.54 8.26
N ALA A 198 1.13 -10.24 7.98
CA ALA A 198 -0.12 -9.49 7.86
C ALA A 198 -1.12 -10.15 6.89
N GLY A 199 -0.65 -10.61 5.73
CA GLY A 199 -1.50 -11.31 4.76
C GLY A 199 -2.05 -12.64 5.26
N LYS A 200 -1.29 -13.40 6.05
CA LYS A 200 -1.80 -14.62 6.72
C LYS A 200 -2.77 -14.29 7.85
N ALA A 201 -2.51 -13.22 8.60
CA ALA A 201 -3.40 -12.76 9.66
C ALA A 201 -4.75 -12.29 9.10
N TYR A 202 -4.75 -11.62 7.95
CA TYR A 202 -5.96 -11.28 7.19
C TYR A 202 -6.79 -12.52 6.85
N GLN A 203 -6.16 -13.54 6.26
CA GLN A 203 -6.84 -14.82 5.95
C GLN A 203 -7.33 -15.57 7.20
N ALA A 204 -6.68 -15.35 8.36
CA ALA A 204 -7.06 -15.93 9.64
C ALA A 204 -8.15 -15.13 10.39
N GLY A 205 -8.66 -14.04 9.81
CA GLY A 205 -9.72 -13.23 10.42
C GLY A 205 -9.28 -12.37 11.60
N VAL A 206 -8.00 -11.97 11.65
CA VAL A 206 -7.48 -11.01 12.63
C VAL A 206 -8.04 -9.61 12.38
N PHE A 207 -8.22 -9.25 11.12
CA PHE A 207 -8.74 -7.95 10.67
C PHE A 207 -10.20 -8.08 10.21
N ALA A 208 -11.00 -7.03 10.42
CA ALA A 208 -12.37 -6.87 9.96
C ALA A 208 -12.36 -6.59 8.44
N ALA A 209 -12.37 -7.65 7.63
CA ALA A 209 -12.32 -7.53 6.17
C ALA A 209 -13.51 -6.75 5.58
N ASP A 210 -14.63 -6.67 6.30
CA ASP A 210 -15.85 -5.94 5.97
C ASP A 210 -15.89 -4.51 6.53
N SER A 211 -14.83 -4.06 7.21
CA SER A 211 -14.70 -2.66 7.62
C SER A 211 -14.75 -1.73 6.41
N ALA A 212 -15.24 -0.50 6.62
CA ALA A 212 -15.38 0.48 5.54
C ALA A 212 -14.04 0.77 4.82
N ALA A 213 -12.94 0.85 5.57
CA ALA A 213 -11.61 1.13 5.02
C ALA A 213 -11.07 -0.02 4.16
N LEU A 214 -11.11 -1.27 4.66
CA LEU A 214 -10.66 -2.44 3.88
C LEU A 214 -11.60 -2.73 2.71
N THR A 215 -12.90 -2.50 2.87
CA THR A 215 -13.87 -2.59 1.78
C THR A 215 -13.56 -1.57 0.68
N ALA A 216 -13.33 -0.31 1.03
CA ALA A 216 -12.98 0.71 0.05
C ALA A 216 -11.67 0.39 -0.68
N PHE A 217 -10.66 -0.11 0.05
CA PHE A 217 -9.40 -0.52 -0.55
C PHE A 217 -9.55 -1.69 -1.53
N THR A 218 -10.31 -2.72 -1.15
CA THR A 218 -10.57 -3.88 -2.02
C THR A 218 -11.43 -3.53 -3.23
N LEU A 219 -12.43 -2.68 -3.08
CA LEU A 219 -13.24 -2.15 -4.19
C LEU A 219 -12.38 -1.33 -5.17
N TRP A 220 -11.45 -0.53 -4.67
CA TRP A 220 -10.50 0.19 -5.53
C TRP A 220 -9.62 -0.78 -6.33
N LEU A 221 -9.06 -1.81 -5.70
CA LEU A 221 -8.27 -2.84 -6.40
C LEU A 221 -9.08 -3.52 -7.51
N GLN A 222 -10.36 -3.83 -7.24
CA GLN A 222 -11.24 -4.41 -8.24
C GLN A 222 -11.53 -3.41 -9.37
N ALA A 223 -11.83 -2.15 -9.06
CA ALA A 223 -12.10 -1.12 -10.06
C ALA A 223 -10.91 -0.84 -11.00
N VAL A 224 -9.68 -1.01 -10.51
CA VAL A 224 -8.45 -0.83 -11.33
C VAL A 224 -8.16 -2.06 -12.20
N PHE A 225 -8.55 -3.26 -11.79
CA PHE A 225 -8.06 -4.51 -12.40
C PHE A 225 -9.13 -5.50 -12.85
N GLN A 226 -10.42 -5.20 -12.75
CA GLN A 226 -11.52 -6.01 -13.29
C GLN A 226 -12.17 -5.32 -14.47
#